data_AF-A0A951DVZ9-F1
#
_entry.id   AF-A0A951DVZ9-F1
#
_cell.length_a   1.000
_cell.length_b   1.000
_cell.length_c   1.000
_cell.angle_alpha   90.00
_cell.angle_beta   90.00
_cell.angle_gamma   90.00
#
_symmetry.space_group_name_H-M   'P 1'
#
loop_
_entity.id
_entity.type
_entity.pdbx_description
1 polymer ?
#
loop_
_entity_poly.entity_id
_entity_poly.type
_entity_poly.pdbx_seq_one_letter_code
_entity_poly.pdbx_strand_id
1 'polypeptide(L)'
;GEEGVPHTLIADNSGGHLMQHGLVDLVIVGTDRVTARGDVANKIGTYLKALAAKDNGVPFYVALPSPTIDFSVEDGVRDIPIEERSGEEVTHVAGIGQDGEVERVRIAPERTKAANPAFDVTPARLVTGLITERGVAQASREGLRALFPDRAA
;
A
#
# COMPACT_ATOMS: atom_id res chain seq x y z
N GLY A 1 -16.86 8.10 -3.03
CA GLY A 1 -17.84 9.19 -3.16
C GLY A 1 -19.13 8.72 -3.82
N GLU A 2 -19.02 8.03 -4.96
CA GLU A 2 -20.15 7.87 -5.90
C GLU A 2 -21.04 6.65 -5.63
N GLU A 3 -20.49 5.59 -5.02
CA GLU A 3 -21.17 4.31 -4.82
C GLU A 3 -21.95 4.20 -3.50
N GLY A 4 -22.22 5.31 -2.81
CA GLY A 4 -23.00 5.32 -1.56
C GLY A 4 -22.35 4.62 -0.35
N VAL A 5 -21.11 4.17 -0.47
CA VAL A 5 -20.36 3.56 0.63
C VAL A 5 -19.94 4.65 1.64
N PRO A 6 -20.32 4.53 2.94
CA PRO A 6 -19.87 5.45 3.97
C PRO A 6 -18.35 5.49 4.04
N HIS A 7 -17.77 6.68 3.97
CA HIS A 7 -16.33 6.87 4.01
C HIS A 7 -15.97 8.16 4.73
N THR A 8 -14.78 8.19 5.29
CA THR A 8 -14.18 9.37 5.91
C THR A 8 -12.79 9.52 5.36
N LEU A 9 -12.50 10.69 4.79
CA LEU A 9 -11.15 11.05 4.36
C LEU A 9 -10.34 11.49 5.58
N ILE A 10 -9.14 10.98 5.71
CA ILE A 10 -8.21 11.31 6.79
C ILE A 10 -6.87 11.74 6.21
N ALA A 11 -6.11 12.51 6.98
CA ALA A 11 -4.68 12.66 6.69
C ALA A 11 -3.99 11.31 6.89
N ASP A 12 -2.98 10.99 6.06
CA ASP A 12 -2.30 9.71 6.12
C ASP A 12 -1.81 9.40 7.53
N ASN A 13 -1.15 10.35 8.19
CA ASN A 13 -0.54 10.15 9.51
C ASN A 13 -1.56 9.90 10.63
N SER A 14 -2.85 10.15 10.40
CA SER A 14 -3.91 9.85 11.38
C SER A 14 -4.23 8.35 11.48
N GLY A 15 -3.86 7.54 10.48
CA GLY A 15 -4.26 6.11 10.44
C GLY A 15 -3.80 5.31 11.68
N GLY A 16 -2.55 5.49 12.11
CA GLY A 16 -2.05 4.80 13.31
C GLY A 16 -2.74 5.26 14.60
N HIS A 17 -3.08 6.55 14.69
CA HIS A 17 -3.82 7.09 15.83
C HIS A 17 -5.23 6.48 15.93
N LEU A 18 -5.93 6.33 14.81
CA LEU A 18 -7.24 5.68 14.79
C LEU A 18 -7.16 4.21 15.23
N MET A 19 -6.11 3.49 14.83
CA MET A 19 -5.87 2.11 15.29
C MET A 19 -5.61 2.05 16.80
N GLN A 20 -4.82 2.98 17.35
CA GLN A 20 -4.58 3.08 18.81
C GLN A 20 -5.85 3.30 19.63
N HIS A 21 -6.84 3.95 19.04
CA HIS A 21 -8.14 4.20 19.66
C HIS A 21 -9.18 3.11 19.37
N GLY A 22 -8.80 2.01 18.73
CA GLY A 22 -9.72 0.91 18.41
C GLY A 22 -10.81 1.30 17.41
N LEU A 23 -10.55 2.32 16.58
CA LEU A 23 -11.49 2.82 15.57
C LEU A 23 -11.29 2.14 14.21
N VAL A 24 -10.42 1.13 14.13
CA VAL A 24 -10.10 0.39 12.91
C VAL A 24 -10.09 -1.11 13.23
N ASP A 25 -11.01 -1.85 12.64
CA ASP A 25 -11.11 -3.30 12.83
C ASP A 25 -10.19 -4.09 11.87
N LEU A 26 -9.89 -3.52 10.69
CA LEU A 26 -9.14 -4.17 9.63
C LEU A 26 -8.53 -3.15 8.69
N VAL A 27 -7.31 -3.42 8.22
CA VAL A 27 -6.69 -2.69 7.10
C VAL A 27 -6.73 -3.57 5.86
N ILE A 28 -7.22 -3.03 4.76
CA ILE A 28 -7.18 -3.67 3.44
C ILE A 28 -6.58 -2.71 2.41
N VAL A 29 -5.64 -3.20 1.62
CA VAL A 29 -5.01 -2.45 0.53
C VAL A 29 -4.96 -3.29 -0.75
N GLY A 30 -4.77 -2.61 -1.88
CA GLY A 30 -4.30 -3.25 -3.11
C GLY A 30 -2.79 -3.47 -3.11
N THR A 31 -2.23 -3.80 -4.26
CA THR A 31 -0.78 -3.92 -4.47
C THR A 31 -0.45 -3.88 -5.96
N ASP A 32 0.75 -3.40 -6.26
CA ASP A 32 1.33 -3.37 -7.61
C ASP A 32 2.14 -4.65 -7.91
N ARG A 33 2.75 -5.26 -6.88
CA ARG A 33 3.52 -6.51 -7.03
C ARG A 33 3.64 -7.26 -5.71
N VAL A 34 3.50 -8.58 -5.77
CA VAL A 34 3.79 -9.48 -4.65
C VAL A 34 4.88 -10.48 -5.03
N THR A 35 5.88 -10.67 -4.17
CA THR A 35 6.98 -11.61 -4.42
C THR A 35 6.57 -13.06 -4.16
N ALA A 36 7.41 -14.01 -4.57
CA ALA A 36 7.24 -15.42 -4.27
C ALA A 36 7.22 -15.73 -2.76
N ARG A 37 7.72 -14.82 -1.91
CA ARG A 37 7.71 -14.95 -0.44
C ARG A 37 6.53 -14.21 0.21
N GLY A 38 5.74 -13.47 -0.57
CA GLY A 38 4.62 -12.69 -0.06
C GLY A 38 4.97 -11.28 0.40
N ASP A 39 6.16 -10.76 0.07
CA ASP A 39 6.45 -9.33 0.27
C ASP A 39 5.61 -8.52 -0.71
N VAL A 40 5.10 -7.37 -0.27
CA VAL A 40 4.10 -6.59 -0.99
C VAL A 40 4.68 -5.24 -1.34
N ALA A 41 4.85 -4.95 -2.63
CA ALA A 41 5.12 -3.61 -3.11
C ALA A 41 3.79 -2.91 -3.42
N ASN A 42 3.57 -1.75 -2.80
CA ASN A 42 2.36 -0.95 -2.99
C ASN A 42 2.68 0.53 -2.76
N LYS A 43 1.70 1.41 -3.00
CA LYS A 43 1.81 2.87 -2.81
C LYS A 43 2.54 3.22 -1.50
N ILE A 44 3.48 4.17 -1.59
CA ILE A 44 4.26 4.68 -0.46
C ILE A 44 3.34 5.03 0.73
N GLY A 45 3.72 4.58 1.93
CA GLY A 45 2.92 4.65 3.14
C GLY A 45 2.28 3.31 3.54
N THR A 46 2.21 2.32 2.64
CA THR A 46 1.65 0.99 2.93
C THR A 46 2.43 0.29 4.05
N TYR A 47 3.76 0.31 3.99
CA TYR A 47 4.61 -0.27 5.04
C TYR A 47 4.36 0.35 6.41
N LEU A 48 4.16 1.68 6.49
CA LEU A 48 3.85 2.36 7.74
C LEU A 48 2.48 1.97 8.28
N LYS A 49 1.48 1.75 7.42
CA LYS A 49 0.18 1.21 7.85
C LYS A 49 0.29 -0.20 8.37
N ALA A 50 1.08 -1.05 7.72
CA ALA A 50 1.29 -2.43 8.16
C ALA A 50 2.03 -2.51 9.51
N LEU A 51 2.99 -1.60 9.75
CA LEU A 51 3.64 -1.47 11.06
C LEU A 51 2.66 -1.04 12.15
N ALA A 52 1.87 0.01 11.90
CA ALA A 52 0.87 0.49 12.84
C ALA A 52 -0.21 -0.58 13.13
N ALA A 53 -0.67 -1.28 12.09
CA ALA A 53 -1.65 -2.35 12.23
C ALA A 53 -1.11 -3.47 13.12
N LYS A 54 0.14 -3.92 12.87
CA LYS A 54 0.79 -4.93 13.69
C LYS A 54 0.95 -4.51 15.16
N ASP A 55 1.37 -3.27 15.40
CA ASP A 55 1.57 -2.73 16.75
C ASP A 55 0.26 -2.69 17.55
N ASN A 56 -0.86 -2.42 16.87
CA ASN A 56 -2.19 -2.32 17.48
C ASN A 56 -3.03 -3.62 17.38
N GLY A 57 -2.44 -4.72 16.91
CA GLY A 57 -3.15 -6.00 16.76
C GLY A 57 -4.27 -5.99 15.71
N VAL A 58 -4.25 -5.04 14.77
CA VAL A 58 -5.23 -4.92 13.68
C VAL A 58 -4.78 -5.81 12.51
N PRO A 59 -5.65 -6.67 11.94
CA PRO A 59 -5.31 -7.49 10.80
C PRO A 59 -5.08 -6.63 9.54
N PHE A 60 -4.04 -6.98 8.77
CA PHE A 60 -3.62 -6.29 7.55
C PHE A 60 -3.71 -7.21 6.35
N TYR A 61 -4.69 -6.99 5.48
CA TYR A 61 -4.91 -7.79 4.28
C TYR A 61 -4.51 -7.05 3.01
N VAL A 62 -4.06 -7.81 2.03
CA VAL A 62 -3.72 -7.30 0.70
C VAL A 62 -4.55 -8.05 -0.33
N ALA A 63 -5.37 -7.32 -1.09
CA ALA A 63 -6.21 -7.87 -2.14
C ALA A 63 -5.54 -7.69 -3.50
N LEU A 64 -5.40 -8.78 -4.25
CA LEU A 64 -4.70 -8.81 -5.53
C LEU A 64 -5.22 -9.90 -6.47
N PRO A 65 -5.26 -9.66 -7.78
CA PRO A 65 -5.43 -10.73 -8.74
C PRO A 65 -4.11 -11.49 -8.92
N SER A 66 -4.17 -12.78 -9.26
CA SER A 66 -2.97 -13.61 -9.39
C SER A 66 -1.89 -13.11 -10.38
N PRO A 67 -2.15 -12.36 -11.46
CA PRO A 67 -1.09 -11.79 -12.30
C PRO A 67 -0.16 -10.82 -11.58
N THR A 68 -0.60 -10.24 -10.46
CA THR A 68 0.20 -9.33 -9.63
C THR A 68 1.30 -10.06 -8.83
N ILE A 69 1.23 -11.40 -8.75
CA ILE A 69 2.24 -12.21 -8.09
C ILE A 69 3.38 -12.51 -9.07
N ASP A 70 4.57 -12.04 -8.72
CA ASP A 70 5.82 -12.30 -9.43
C ASP A 70 6.60 -13.41 -8.71
N PHE A 71 6.41 -14.65 -9.18
CA PHE A 71 7.07 -15.84 -8.63
C PHE A 71 8.58 -15.90 -8.89
N SER A 72 9.12 -15.00 -9.73
CA SER A 72 10.56 -14.91 -10.00
C SER A 72 11.32 -14.05 -8.98
N VAL A 73 10.59 -13.22 -8.23
CA VAL A 73 11.16 -12.28 -7.26
C VAL A 73 11.09 -12.85 -5.86
N GLU A 74 12.20 -12.70 -5.15
CA GLU A 74 12.45 -13.38 -3.88
C GLU A 74 12.52 -12.40 -2.70
N ASP A 75 13.31 -11.34 -2.84
CA ASP A 75 13.46 -10.30 -1.83
C ASP A 75 12.85 -8.98 -2.34
N GLY A 76 11.73 -8.57 -1.77
CA GLY A 76 11.03 -7.37 -2.27
C GLY A 76 11.86 -6.10 -2.16
N VAL A 77 12.59 -5.91 -1.06
CA VAL A 77 13.35 -4.67 -0.79
C VAL A 77 14.57 -4.57 -1.71
N ARG A 78 15.22 -5.70 -1.97
CA ARG A 78 16.42 -5.73 -2.80
C ARG A 78 16.08 -5.77 -4.29
N ASP A 79 15.06 -6.52 -4.68
CA ASP A 79 14.85 -6.93 -6.07
C ASP A 79 13.72 -6.15 -6.77
N ILE A 80 12.83 -5.45 -6.05
CA ILE A 80 11.79 -4.60 -6.66
C ILE A 80 12.33 -3.16 -6.82
N PRO A 81 12.51 -2.67 -8.07
CA PRO A 81 12.90 -1.28 -8.29
C PRO A 81 11.75 -0.35 -7.91
N ILE A 82 12.05 0.65 -7.07
CA ILE A 82 11.08 1.67 -6.68
C ILE A 82 11.13 2.84 -7.66
N GLU A 83 9.98 3.17 -8.24
CA GLU A 83 9.82 4.33 -9.10
C GLU A 83 10.04 5.63 -8.29
N GLU A 84 10.96 6.47 -8.74
CA GLU A 84 11.10 7.85 -8.26
C GLU A 84 10.36 8.78 -9.22
N ARG A 85 9.33 9.46 -8.70
CA ARG A 85 8.48 10.37 -9.48
C ARG A 85 8.96 11.81 -9.35
N SER A 86 8.33 12.70 -10.11
CA SER A 86 8.64 14.13 -10.03
C SER A 86 8.42 14.66 -8.62
N GLY A 87 9.40 15.41 -8.09
CA GLY A 87 9.25 16.14 -6.82
C GLY A 87 8.17 17.24 -6.86
N GLU A 88 7.63 17.55 -8.05
CA GLU A 88 6.49 18.45 -8.17
C GLU A 88 5.23 17.91 -7.48
N GLU A 89 5.03 16.58 -7.43
CA GLU A 89 3.87 15.96 -6.77
C GLU A 89 3.90 16.14 -5.24
N VAL A 90 5.09 16.38 -4.67
CA VAL A 90 5.27 16.66 -3.23
C VAL A 90 5.24 18.17 -2.95
N THR A 91 5.77 18.97 -3.88
CA THR A 91 5.90 20.43 -3.69
C THR A 91 4.69 21.22 -4.13
N HIS A 92 3.76 20.61 -4.88
CA HIS A 92 2.52 21.23 -5.33
C HIS A 92 1.32 20.35 -4.99
N VAL A 93 0.19 20.99 -4.71
CA VAL A 93 -1.11 20.33 -4.54
C VAL A 93 -2.08 20.88 -5.58
N ALA A 94 -2.89 20.01 -6.16
CA ALA A 94 -4.05 20.40 -6.95
C ALA A 94 -5.32 20.21 -6.12
N GLY A 95 -6.22 21.19 -6.14
CA GLY A 95 -7.44 21.16 -5.34
C GLY A 95 -8.52 22.05 -5.94
N ILE A 96 -9.72 21.98 -5.38
CA ILE A 96 -10.85 22.82 -5.79
C ILE A 96 -10.78 24.12 -4.98
N GLY A 97 -10.66 25.25 -5.67
CA GLY A 97 -10.65 26.59 -5.13
C GLY A 97 -12.01 27.03 -4.59
N GLN A 98 -12.05 28.23 -4.00
CA GLN A 98 -13.28 28.78 -3.41
C GLN A 98 -14.36 29.11 -4.45
N ASP A 99 -13.93 29.35 -5.69
CA ASP A 99 -14.78 29.58 -6.85
C ASP A 99 -15.25 28.27 -7.54
N GLY A 100 -14.79 27.12 -7.05
CA GLY A 100 -15.12 25.80 -7.60
C GLY A 100 -14.17 25.34 -8.71
N GLU A 101 -13.15 26.12 -9.08
CA GLU A 101 -12.20 25.79 -10.13
C GLU A 101 -11.04 24.95 -9.60
N VAL A 102 -10.40 24.16 -10.47
CA VAL A 102 -9.21 23.39 -10.10
C VAL A 102 -7.98 24.30 -10.13
N GLU A 103 -7.37 24.52 -8.98
CA GLU A 103 -6.14 25.28 -8.83
C GLU A 103 -4.96 24.35 -8.50
N ARG A 104 -3.77 24.73 -8.96
CA ARG A 104 -2.51 24.07 -8.61
C ARG A 104 -1.61 25.06 -7.87
N VAL A 105 -1.30 24.76 -6.61
CA VAL A 105 -0.58 25.68 -5.71
C VAL A 105 0.70 25.03 -5.22
N ARG A 106 1.79 25.80 -5.17
CA ARG A 106 3.05 25.37 -4.57
C ARG A 106 2.99 25.51 -3.04
N ILE A 107 3.27 24.42 -2.32
CA ILE A 107 3.21 24.36 -0.85
C ILE A 107 4.59 24.33 -0.17
N ALA A 108 5.68 24.23 -0.95
CA ALA A 108 7.05 24.21 -0.46
C ALA A 108 7.84 25.43 -0.97
N PRO A 109 8.88 25.90 -0.25
CA PRO A 109 9.78 26.95 -0.74
C PRO A 109 10.37 26.63 -2.13
N GLU A 110 10.65 27.66 -2.93
CA GLU A 110 11.10 27.52 -4.33
C GLU A 110 12.32 26.61 -4.52
N ARG A 111 13.26 26.66 -3.57
CA ARG A 111 14.54 25.93 -3.65
C ARG A 111 14.52 24.57 -2.93
N THR A 112 13.38 24.16 -2.36
CA THR A 112 13.27 22.88 -1.68
C THR A 112 13.34 21.74 -2.70
N LYS A 113 14.26 20.81 -2.48
CA LYS A 113 14.32 19.54 -3.21
C LYS A 113 13.38 18.54 -2.53
N ALA A 114 12.64 17.77 -3.33
CA ALA A 114 11.77 16.72 -2.84
C ALA A 114 12.25 15.36 -3.38
N ALA A 115 12.19 14.34 -2.52
CA ALA A 115 12.26 12.94 -2.90
C ALA A 115 10.82 12.42 -3.01
N ASN A 116 10.55 11.54 -3.98
CA ASN A 116 9.20 11.07 -4.23
C ASN A 116 9.21 9.60 -4.69
N PRO A 117 9.59 8.66 -3.81
CA PRO A 117 9.40 7.24 -4.07
C PRO A 117 7.90 6.96 -4.14
N ALA A 118 7.44 6.41 -5.26
CA ALA A 118 6.02 6.18 -5.50
C ALA A 118 5.46 4.95 -4.76
N PHE A 119 6.34 4.08 -4.27
CA PHE A 119 6.01 2.79 -3.66
C PHE A 119 6.94 2.50 -2.48
N ASP A 120 6.49 1.62 -1.59
CA ASP A 120 7.33 0.94 -0.60
C ASP A 120 7.10 -0.57 -0.64
N VAL A 121 7.94 -1.30 0.10
CA VAL A 121 7.83 -2.75 0.27
C VAL A 121 7.43 -3.06 1.70
N THR A 122 6.30 -3.74 1.84
CA THR A 122 5.80 -4.29 3.10
C THR A 122 6.24 -5.75 3.22
N PRO A 123 7.08 -6.11 4.21
CA PRO A 123 7.52 -7.48 4.41
C PRO A 123 6.35 -8.42 4.75
N ALA A 124 6.39 -9.65 4.23
CA ALA A 124 5.34 -10.66 4.40
C ALA A 124 4.91 -10.88 5.87
N ARG A 125 5.86 -10.76 6.82
CA ARG A 125 5.63 -10.87 8.28
C ARG A 125 4.72 -9.79 8.89
N LEU A 126 4.32 -8.78 8.12
CA LEU A 126 3.36 -7.75 8.50
C LEU A 126 1.98 -7.96 7.87
N VAL A 127 1.86 -8.90 6.94
CA VAL A 127 0.63 -9.16 6.19
C VAL A 127 -0.10 -10.36 6.81
N THR A 128 -1.34 -10.15 7.22
CA THR A 128 -2.21 -11.19 7.77
C THR A 128 -2.61 -12.19 6.69
N GLY A 129 -2.94 -11.74 5.48
CA GLY A 129 -3.29 -12.62 4.38
C GLY A 129 -3.35 -11.91 3.03
N LEU A 130 -3.16 -12.70 1.98
CA LEU A 130 -3.24 -12.31 0.58
C LEU A 130 -4.57 -12.80 0.01
N ILE A 131 -5.47 -11.89 -0.34
CA ILE A 131 -6.80 -12.20 -0.88
C ILE A 131 -6.71 -12.23 -2.40
N THR A 132 -6.98 -13.39 -3.00
CA THR A 132 -6.93 -13.61 -4.45
C THR A 132 -8.25 -14.18 -4.97
N GLU A 133 -8.38 -14.29 -6.30
CA GLU A 133 -9.53 -14.96 -6.91
C GLU A 133 -9.59 -16.47 -6.58
N ARG A 134 -8.51 -17.05 -6.05
CA ARG A 134 -8.44 -18.46 -5.61
C ARG A 134 -8.64 -18.65 -4.10
N GLY A 135 -8.96 -17.58 -3.37
CA GLY A 135 -9.11 -17.59 -1.92
C GLY A 135 -8.00 -16.82 -1.21
N VAL A 136 -7.87 -17.05 0.09
CA VAL A 136 -6.93 -16.33 0.96
C VAL A 136 -5.71 -17.20 1.24
N ALA A 137 -4.52 -16.70 0.87
CA ALA A 137 -3.24 -17.32 1.20
C ALA A 137 -2.58 -16.64 2.40
N GLN A 138 -1.84 -17.41 3.18
CA GLN A 138 -0.82 -16.84 4.06
C GLN A 138 0.23 -16.12 3.23
N ALA A 139 0.64 -14.91 3.61
CA ALA A 139 1.74 -14.18 2.99
C ALA A 139 3.08 -14.90 3.23
N SER A 140 3.32 -15.91 2.40
CA SER A 140 4.43 -16.86 2.50
C SER A 140 4.54 -17.62 1.18
N ARG A 141 5.70 -18.23 0.94
CA ARG A 141 5.89 -19.08 -0.23
C ARG A 141 4.94 -20.27 -0.20
N GLU A 142 4.81 -20.91 0.96
CA GLU A 142 3.99 -22.10 1.16
C GLU A 142 2.50 -21.78 0.92
N GLY A 143 2.02 -20.65 1.47
CA GLY A 143 0.66 -20.19 1.26
C GLY A 143 0.35 -19.88 -0.20
N LEU A 144 1.26 -19.21 -0.91
CA LEU A 144 1.11 -18.93 -2.34
C LEU A 144 1.18 -20.22 -3.18
N ARG A 145 2.09 -21.14 -2.87
CA ARG A 145 2.20 -22.45 -3.54
C ARG A 145 0.92 -23.28 -3.41
N ALA A 146 0.26 -23.23 -2.25
CA ALA A 146 -0.98 -23.96 -2.03
C ALA A 146 -2.11 -23.51 -2.96
N LEU A 147 -2.19 -22.21 -3.29
CA LEU A 147 -3.21 -21.68 -4.21
C LEU A 147 -2.77 -21.72 -5.68
N PHE A 148 -1.46 -21.69 -5.95
CA PHE A 148 -0.89 -21.59 -7.30
C PHE A 148 0.20 -22.64 -7.56
N PRO A 149 -0.10 -23.95 -7.45
CA PRO A 149 0.90 -25.00 -7.62
C PRO A 149 1.57 -24.98 -9.01
N ASP A 150 0.83 -24.60 -10.04
CA ASP A 150 1.32 -24.60 -11.44
C ASP A 150 2.25 -23.42 -11.78
N ARG A 151 2.32 -22.40 -10.91
CA ARG A 151 3.10 -21.17 -11.16
C ARG A 151 4.30 -21.01 -10.22
N ALA A 152 4.36 -21.83 -9.18
CA ALA A 152 5.36 -21.73 -8.12
C ALA A 152 6.43 -22.85 -8.17
N ALA A 153 6.49 -23.53 -9.33
CA ALA A 153 7.48 -24.55 -9.68
C ALA A 153 8.86 -23.94 -9.94
#